data_AF-A0A9E3K2Y9-F1
#
_entry.id   AF-A0A9E3K2Y9-F1
#
_cell.length_a   1.000
_cell.length_b   1.000
_cell.length_c   1.000
_cell.angle_alpha   90.00
_cell.angle_beta   90.00
_cell.angle_gamma   90.00
#
_symmetry.space_group_name_H-M   'P 1'
#
loop_
_entity.id
_entity.type
_entity.pdbx_description
1 polymer ?
#
loop_
_entity_poly.entity_id
_entity_poly.type
_entity_poly.pdbx_seq_one_letter_code
_entity_poly.pdbx_strand_id
1 'polypeptide(L)' 'AFIDGVRVPVAGTVSMDSITLDVTGIPDARLQPGMTVELLGPNQHVDAVATEAGTIGYEVLTRLGARFERRYVGGQ' A
#
# COMPACT_ATOMS: atom_id res chain seq x y z
N ALA A 1 -4.22 -3.52 0.64
CA ALA A 1 -3.48 -2.92 -0.48
C ALA A 1 -4.28 -3.13 -1.77
N PHE A 2 -3.90 -2.48 -2.87
CA PHE A 2 -4.51 -2.73 -4.18
C PHE A 2 -3.44 -2.99 -5.24
N ILE A 3 -3.77 -3.87 -6.19
CA ILE A 3 -2.98 -4.11 -7.40
C ILE A 3 -3.97 -4.05 -8.56
N ASP A 4 -3.71 -3.18 -9.54
CA ASP A 4 -4.57 -3.02 -10.73
C ASP A 4 -6.07 -2.81 -10.38
N GLY A 5 -6.33 -2.00 -9.35
CA GLY A 5 -7.68 -1.71 -8.84
C GLY A 5 -8.35 -2.84 -8.04
N VAL A 6 -7.69 -3.99 -7.87
CA VAL A 6 -8.21 -5.13 -7.09
C VAL A 6 -7.65 -5.08 -5.66
N ARG A 7 -8.52 -5.20 -4.66
CA ARG A 7 -8.11 -5.27 -3.25
C ARG A 7 -7.41 -6.60 -2.97
N VAL A 8 -6.21 -6.52 -2.42
CA VAL A 8 -5.40 -7.66 -1.99
C VAL A 8 -5.04 -7.51 -0.50
N PRO A 9 -5.42 -8.47 0.36
CA PRO A 9 -5.14 -8.40 1.79
C PRO A 9 -3.68 -8.74 2.10
N VAL A 10 -3.20 -8.27 3.25
CA VAL A 10 -1.88 -8.65 3.77
C VAL A 10 -1.92 -10.10 4.24
N ALA A 11 -0.93 -10.89 3.85
CA ALA A 11 -0.78 -12.28 4.27
C ALA A 11 0.41 -12.41 5.22
N GLY A 12 0.16 -12.74 6.48
CA GLY A 12 1.20 -12.84 7.50
C GLY A 12 1.62 -11.48 8.08
N THR A 13 2.85 -11.39 8.58
CA THR A 13 3.36 -10.19 9.25
C THR A 13 4.09 -9.25 8.29
N VAL A 14 4.02 -7.94 8.57
CA VAL A 14 4.83 -6.93 7.89
C VAL A 14 6.23 -6.95 8.48
N SER A 15 7.25 -7.01 7.62
CA SER A 15 8.66 -6.98 7.99
C SER A 15 9.26 -5.59 7.80
N MET A 16 10.56 -5.42 8.08
CA MET A 16 11.24 -4.13 7.94
C MET A 16 11.21 -3.59 6.49
N ASP A 17 11.43 -4.47 5.51
CA ASP A 17 11.60 -4.12 4.10
C ASP A 17 10.70 -4.93 3.15
N SER A 18 9.83 -5.77 3.68
CA SER A 18 8.94 -6.62 2.90
C SER A 18 7.55 -6.75 3.50
N ILE A 19 6.58 -6.91 2.61
CA ILE A 19 5.18 -7.21 2.93
C ILE A 19 4.71 -8.28 1.95
N THR A 20 3.95 -9.25 2.44
CA THR A 20 3.36 -10.30 1.60
C THR A 20 1.89 -10.00 1.41
N LEU A 21 1.40 -10.12 0.18
CA LEU A 21 0.01 -9.87 -0.19
C LEU A 21 -0.58 -11.14 -0.77
N ASP A 22 -1.80 -11.48 -0.37
CA ASP A 22 -2.56 -12.56 -0.99
C ASP A 22 -3.15 -12.07 -2.32
N VAL A 23 -2.61 -12.59 -3.42
CA VAL A 23 -3.01 -12.24 -4.78
C VAL A 23 -3.91 -13.30 -5.43
N THR A 24 -4.42 -14.27 -4.67
CA THR A 24 -5.27 -15.37 -5.20
C THR A 24 -6.49 -14.85 -5.97
N GLY A 25 -6.97 -13.64 -5.68
CA GLY A 25 -8.07 -13.00 -6.38
C GLY A 25 -7.71 -12.39 -7.76
N ILE A 26 -6.44 -12.37 -8.14
CA ILE A 26 -5.96 -11.82 -9.41
C ILE A 26 -5.53 -12.98 -10.33
N PRO A 27 -6.02 -13.06 -11.58
CA PRO A 27 -5.57 -14.08 -12.51
C PRO A 27 -4.07 -14.01 -12.80
N ASP A 28 -3.39 -15.15 -12.83
CA ASP A 28 -1.93 -15.25 -13.07
C ASP A 28 -1.48 -14.51 -14.33
N ALA A 29 -2.29 -14.52 -15.40
CA ALA A 29 -1.98 -13.80 -16.65
C ALA A 29 -1.88 -12.26 -16.47
N ARG A 30 -2.46 -11.72 -15.39
CA ARG A 30 -2.43 -10.31 -15.02
C ARG A 30 -1.43 -10.02 -13.89
N LEU A 31 -0.80 -11.05 -13.31
CA LEU A 31 0.19 -10.92 -12.24
C LEU A 31 1.60 -10.99 -12.82
N GLN A 32 2.36 -9.91 -12.67
CA GLN A 32 3.73 -9.82 -13.15
C GLN A 32 4.63 -9.10 -12.13
N PRO A 33 5.90 -9.50 -11.99
CA PRO A 33 6.86 -8.73 -11.19
C PRO A 33 6.99 -7.29 -11.68
N GLY A 34 7.15 -6.35 -10.74
CA GLY A 34 7.28 -4.92 -11.04
C GLY A 34 5.96 -4.16 -11.15
N MET A 35 4.82 -4.83 -11.00
CA MET A 35 3.52 -4.16 -10.87
C MET A 35 3.51 -3.21 -9.67
N THR A 36 2.83 -2.08 -9.84
CA THR A 36 2.63 -1.13 -8.75
C THR A 36 1.62 -1.67 -7.74
N VAL A 37 1.99 -1.60 -6.47
CA VAL A 37 1.12 -1.87 -5.34
C VAL A 37 0.71 -0.54 -4.71
N GLU A 38 -0.58 -0.30 -4.62
CA GLU A 38 -1.13 0.85 -3.92
C GLU A 38 -1.32 0.50 -2.43
N LEU A 39 -0.40 0.98 -1.60
CA LEU A 39 -0.50 0.90 -0.14
C LEU A 39 -1.30 2.07 0.46
N LEU A 40 -1.32 3.20 -0.24
CA LEU A 40 -2.05 4.41 0.11
C LEU A 40 -2.36 5.17 -1.20
N GLY A 41 -3.60 5.58 -1.41
CA GLY A 41 -4.02 6.26 -2.64
C GLY A 41 -5.54 6.36 -2.80
N PRO A 42 -6.04 6.63 -4.02
CA PRO A 42 -7.47 6.78 -4.28
C PRO A 42 -8.32 5.54 -3.95
N ASN A 43 -7.77 4.33 -4.12
CA ASN A 43 -8.46 3.09 -3.79
C ASN A 43 -8.25 2.70 -2.32
N GLN A 44 -7.13 3.12 -1.73
CA GLN A 44 -6.79 2.84 -0.33
C GLN A 44 -6.63 4.13 0.48
N HIS A 45 -7.74 4.60 1.04
CA HIS A 45 -7.77 5.83 1.85
C HIS A 45 -6.96 5.68 3.15
N VAL A 46 -6.37 6.79 3.62
CA VAL A 46 -5.50 6.81 4.80
C VAL A 46 -6.20 6.28 6.06
N ASP A 47 -7.47 6.61 6.25
CA ASP A 47 -8.23 6.18 7.43
C ASP A 47 -8.53 4.67 7.43
N ALA A 48 -8.66 4.07 6.25
CA ALA A 48 -8.84 2.63 6.12
C ALA A 48 -7.56 1.89 6.52
N VAL A 49 -6.40 2.38 6.07
CA VAL A 49 -5.08 1.86 6.46
C VAL A 49 -4.87 2.03 7.97
N ALA A 50 -5.20 3.21 8.51
CA ALA A 50 -5.04 3.49 9.92
C ALA A 50 -5.90 2.58 10.79
N THR A 51 -7.16 2.36 10.40
CA THR A 51 -8.08 1.44 11.07
C THR A 51 -7.53 0.01 11.09
N GLU A 52 -7.03 -0.47 9.94
CA GLU A 52 -6.43 -1.81 9.82
C GLU A 52 -5.14 -1.94 10.66
N ALA A 53 -4.39 -0.86 10.81
CA ALA A 53 -3.17 -0.79 11.61
C ALA A 53 -3.41 -0.46 13.11
N GLY A 54 -4.67 -0.24 13.54
CA GLY A 54 -5.00 0.12 14.91
C GLY A 54 -4.50 1.50 15.34
N THR A 55 -4.45 2.46 14.41
CA THR A 55 -4.01 3.84 14.65
C THR A 55 -4.91 4.87 13.93
N ILE A 56 -4.46 6.12 13.79
CA ILE A 56 -5.13 7.22 13.11
C ILE A 56 -4.35 7.65 11.85
N GLY A 57 -5.04 8.26 10.88
CA GLY A 57 -4.44 8.66 9.61
C GLY A 57 -3.25 9.61 9.76
N TYR A 58 -3.24 10.46 10.79
CA TYR A 58 -2.12 11.34 11.09
C TYR A 58 -0.82 10.56 11.37
N GLU A 59 -0.88 9.47 12.13
CA GLU A 59 0.32 8.66 12.40
C GLU A 59 0.83 7.98 11.12
N VAL A 60 -0.07 7.52 10.26
CA VAL A 60 0.28 6.91 8.96
C VAL A 60 1.05 7.91 8.10
N LEU A 61 0.60 9.16 8.02
CA LEU A 61 1.22 10.18 7.17
C LEU A 61 2.51 10.76 7.75
N THR A 62 2.61 10.86 9.09
CA THR A 62 3.74 11.54 9.75
C THR A 62 4.87 10.61 10.16
N ARG A 63 4.62 9.29 10.26
CA ARG A 63 5.67 8.28 10.55
C ARG A 63 6.34 7.70 9.30
N LEU A 64 6.11 8.29 8.12
CA LEU A 64 6.84 7.93 6.91
C LEU A 64 8.30 8.37 7.01
N GLY A 65 9.19 7.41 7.22
CA GLY A 65 10.62 7.65 7.37
C GLY A 65 11.32 8.21 6.11
N ALA A 66 12.64 8.35 6.20
CA ALA A 66 13.47 8.92 5.14
C ALA A 66 13.69 7.97 3.93
N ARG A 67 13.35 6.68 4.04
CA ARG A 67 13.58 5.67 2.99
C ARG A 67 12.72 5.88 1.73
N PHE A 68 11.63 6.65 1.82
CA PHE A 68 10.72 6.87 0.69
C PHE A 68 11.24 7.93 -0.28
N GLU A 69 11.26 7.60 -1.57
CA GLU A 69 11.39 8.61 -2.64
C GLU A 69 10.21 9.58 -2.56
N ARG A 70 10.48 10.89 -2.61
CA ARG A 70 9.46 11.93 -2.60
C ARG A 70 9.45 12.64 -3.94
N ARG A 71 8.31 12.57 -4.62
CA ARG A 71 8.05 13.29 -5.87
C ARG A 71 6.99 14.34 -5.62
N TYR A 72 7.35 15.60 -5.81
CA TYR A 72 6.43 16.73 -5.67
C TYR A 72 5.86 17.04 -7.05
N VAL A 73 4.57 16.79 -7.23
CA VAL A 73 3.85 17.00 -8.49
C VAL A 73 2.86 18.15 -8.32
N GLY A 74 2.76 19.03 -9.31
CA GLY A 74 1.81 20.15 -9.28
C GLY A 74 2.20 21.29 -8.35
N GLY A 75 3.46 21.39 -7.92
CA GLY A 75 3.96 22.62 -7.30
C GLY A 75 3.99 23.75 -8.32
N GLN A 76 3.39 24.89 -8.00
CA GLN A 76 3.67 26.15 -8.67
C GLN A 76 5.01 26.71 -8.19
#